data_AF-A0A376VQQ8-F1
#
_entry.id   AF-A0A376VQQ8-F1
#
_cell.length_a   1.000
_cell.length_b   1.000
_cell.length_c   1.000
_cell.angle_alpha   90.00
_cell.angle_beta   90.00
_cell.angle_gamma   90.00
#
_symmetry.space_group_name_H-M   'P 1'
#
loop_
_entity.id
_entity.type
_entity.pdbx_description
1 polymer ?
#
loop_
_entity_poly.entity_id
_entity_poly.type
_entity_poly.pdbx_seq_one_letter_code
_entity_poly.pdbx_strand_id
1 'polypeptide(L)'
;MDVVDFRLSTVGVTANLSSTTAQATGFNTSTFTNIEGISGSNFNDTLTGSSGDNQLEGRGGNDTLNIGNGGHDTLLYKLLNASDATGGNGSDVVNGFTVGTWEGTADTDRIDIRELLQGSGYTGNGKASYVNGVATLDAQAGNIGDFVKVTQSGSDTIVQIDRDGTGGTFAATNVVTLTGVHTDLATLLANHQLMVV
;
A
#
# COMPACT_ATOMS: atom_id res chain seq x y z
N MET A 1 -4.17 18.28 5.54
CA MET A 1 -4.12 16.84 5.75
C MET A 1 -3.75 16.63 7.19
N ASP A 2 -4.71 16.13 7.94
CA ASP A 2 -4.56 15.77 9.34
C ASP A 2 -4.49 14.25 9.46
N VAL A 3 -3.59 13.77 10.34
CA VAL A 3 -3.30 12.35 10.52
C VAL A 3 -3.45 11.96 11.98
N VAL A 4 -4.19 10.89 12.24
CA VAL A 4 -4.21 10.24 13.55
C VAL A 4 -3.07 9.23 13.60
N ASP A 5 -2.30 9.25 14.67
CA ASP A 5 -1.02 8.55 14.75
C ASP A 5 -0.93 7.65 15.99
N PHE A 6 -0.95 6.35 15.75
CA PHE A 6 -0.92 5.31 16.78
C PHE A 6 0.46 4.67 16.96
N ARG A 7 1.54 5.30 16.48
CA ARG A 7 2.90 4.69 16.50
C ARG A 7 3.41 4.26 17.88
N LEU A 8 2.89 4.87 18.95
CA LEU A 8 3.25 4.57 20.34
C LEU A 8 2.24 3.65 21.03
N SER A 9 1.20 3.18 20.33
CA SER A 9 0.28 2.19 20.85
C SER A 9 1.04 0.91 21.20
N THR A 10 0.73 0.36 22.37
CA THR A 10 1.31 -0.90 22.84
C THR A 10 0.47 -2.12 22.45
N VAL A 11 -0.55 -1.92 21.62
CA VAL A 11 -1.49 -2.93 21.10
C VAL A 11 -1.89 -2.59 19.66
N GLY A 12 -2.42 -3.57 18.93
CA GLY A 12 -3.08 -3.33 17.65
C GLY A 12 -4.34 -2.49 17.82
N VAL A 13 -4.63 -1.62 16.84
CA VAL A 13 -5.73 -0.66 16.88
C VAL A 13 -6.81 -0.97 15.86
N THR A 14 -8.04 -0.61 16.19
CA THR A 14 -9.17 -0.60 15.26
C THR A 14 -9.66 0.84 15.09
N ALA A 15 -9.28 1.50 14.00
CA ALA A 15 -9.58 2.92 13.77
C ALA A 15 -10.35 3.12 12.47
N ASN A 16 -11.43 3.90 12.53
CA ASN A 16 -12.33 4.13 11.40
C ASN A 16 -12.62 5.62 11.20
N LEU A 17 -12.11 6.20 10.11
CA LEU A 17 -12.31 7.61 9.76
C LEU A 17 -13.74 7.93 9.31
N SER A 18 -14.49 6.94 8.78
CA SER A 18 -15.90 7.13 8.41
C SER A 18 -16.82 7.25 9.65
N SER A 19 -16.37 6.80 10.82
CA SER A 19 -17.14 6.89 12.06
C SER A 19 -16.87 8.22 12.78
N THR A 20 -17.87 9.11 12.75
CA THR A 20 -17.84 10.41 13.43
C THR A 20 -18.28 10.38 14.89
N THR A 21 -18.58 9.18 15.42
CA THR A 21 -18.93 8.98 16.83
C THR A 21 -17.74 8.45 17.62
N ALA A 22 -17.84 8.48 18.95
CA ALA A 22 -16.82 7.91 19.83
C ALA A 22 -16.65 6.41 19.53
N GLN A 23 -15.41 6.00 19.25
CA GLN A 23 -15.05 4.62 18.91
C GLN A 23 -13.96 4.13 19.87
N ALA A 24 -14.07 2.88 20.30
CA ALA A 24 -13.03 2.20 21.05
C ALA A 24 -11.97 1.70 20.06
N THR A 25 -10.80 2.33 20.06
CA THR A 25 -9.72 2.04 19.11
C THR A 25 -8.87 0.85 19.52
N GLY A 26 -9.15 0.21 20.66
CA GLY A 26 -8.26 -0.75 21.31
C GLY A 26 -7.22 -0.08 22.20
N PHE A 27 -6.67 1.08 21.79
CA PHE A 27 -5.75 1.88 22.60
C PHE A 27 -6.49 2.81 23.56
N ASN A 28 -7.54 3.48 23.10
CA ASN A 28 -8.36 4.40 23.88
C ASN A 28 -9.78 4.51 23.29
N THR A 29 -10.60 5.42 23.84
CA THR A 29 -11.81 5.88 23.14
C THR A 29 -11.50 7.22 22.49
N SER A 30 -11.76 7.32 21.18
CA SER A 30 -11.48 8.52 20.38
C SER A 30 -12.66 8.91 19.50
N THR A 31 -12.73 10.18 19.11
CA THR A 31 -13.65 10.67 18.07
C THR A 31 -12.81 11.34 17.00
N PHE A 32 -12.98 10.93 15.74
CA PHE A 32 -12.29 11.52 14.60
C PHE A 32 -13.26 12.44 13.85
N THR A 33 -12.80 13.60 13.42
CA THR A 33 -13.60 14.56 12.67
C THR A 33 -12.67 15.30 11.72
N ASN A 34 -12.97 15.31 10.43
CA ASN A 34 -12.15 15.92 9.38
C ASN A 34 -10.67 15.46 9.47
N ILE A 35 -10.47 14.14 9.47
CA ILE A 35 -9.16 13.51 9.46
C ILE A 35 -9.01 12.78 8.13
N GLU A 36 -7.86 12.96 7.47
CA GLU A 36 -7.59 12.39 6.15
C GLU A 36 -6.53 11.28 6.20
N GLY A 37 -6.01 10.91 7.37
CA GLY A 37 -5.07 9.80 7.44
C GLY A 37 -4.96 9.10 8.78
N ILE A 38 -4.47 7.87 8.71
CA ILE A 38 -4.12 7.06 9.88
C ILE A 38 -2.72 6.47 9.68
N SER A 39 -1.85 6.68 10.67
CA SER A 39 -0.68 5.84 10.90
C SER A 39 -0.99 4.86 12.03
N GLY A 40 -0.86 3.57 11.75
CA GLY A 40 -1.10 2.46 12.67
C GLY A 40 -0.08 2.36 13.81
N SER A 41 0.02 1.17 14.38
CA SER A 41 0.86 0.81 15.50
C SER A 41 2.12 0.04 15.05
N ASN A 42 2.64 -0.88 15.85
CA ASN A 42 3.63 -1.86 15.37
C ASN A 42 3.07 -3.30 15.54
N PHE A 43 1.75 -3.41 15.60
CA PHE A 43 0.98 -4.63 15.79
C PHE A 43 -0.11 -4.67 14.72
N ASN A 44 -0.75 -5.83 14.58
CA ASN A 44 -1.83 -6.03 13.62
C ASN A 44 -3.00 -5.07 13.89
N ASP A 45 -3.22 -4.15 12.96
CA ASP A 45 -4.24 -3.14 13.01
C ASP A 45 -5.40 -3.46 12.06
N THR A 46 -6.53 -2.80 12.30
CA THR A 46 -7.66 -2.73 11.37
C THR A 46 -7.99 -1.26 11.15
N LEU A 47 -7.62 -0.74 9.98
CA LEU A 47 -7.75 0.68 9.64
C LEU A 47 -8.81 0.83 8.55
N THR A 48 -9.74 1.77 8.73
CA THR A 48 -10.82 2.03 7.78
C THR A 48 -10.83 3.50 7.38
N GLY A 49 -10.80 3.76 6.08
CA GLY A 49 -10.93 5.09 5.50
C GLY A 49 -12.34 5.68 5.64
N SER A 50 -12.45 6.97 5.34
CA SER A 50 -13.67 7.73 5.09
C SER A 50 -14.12 7.61 3.62
N SER A 51 -15.10 8.42 3.19
CA SER A 51 -15.53 8.48 1.79
C SER A 51 -14.80 9.54 0.95
N GLY A 52 -13.71 10.09 1.47
CA GLY A 52 -12.85 11.04 0.76
C GLY A 52 -11.41 10.57 0.86
N ASP A 53 -10.53 11.21 0.08
CA ASP A 53 -9.14 10.80 -0.08
C ASP A 53 -8.41 10.59 1.26
N ASN A 54 -7.87 9.40 1.48
CA ASN A 54 -7.18 9.04 2.70
C ASN A 54 -5.75 8.55 2.47
N GLN A 55 -4.89 8.83 3.45
CA GLN A 55 -3.57 8.22 3.56
C GLN A 55 -3.53 7.23 4.71
N LEU A 56 -3.29 5.97 4.40
CA LEU A 56 -3.24 4.89 5.38
C LEU A 56 -1.84 4.28 5.40
N GLU A 57 -1.24 4.22 6.58
CA GLU A 57 0.05 3.57 6.84
C GLU A 57 -0.17 2.54 7.95
N GLY A 58 -0.25 1.24 7.62
CA GLY A 58 -0.41 0.17 8.61
C GLY A 58 0.76 0.13 9.62
N ARG A 59 1.96 0.43 9.10
CA ARG A 59 3.25 0.30 9.77
C ARG A 59 3.59 -1.17 9.98
N GLY A 60 3.98 -1.59 11.20
CA GLY A 60 4.42 -2.96 11.44
C GLY A 60 3.29 -3.83 11.95
N GLY A 61 3.32 -5.12 11.64
CA GLY A 61 2.21 -6.03 11.92
C GLY A 61 1.72 -6.63 10.61
N ASN A 62 0.64 -7.41 10.65
CA ASN A 62 -0.10 -7.77 9.45
C ASN A 62 -1.45 -7.08 9.55
N ASP A 63 -1.62 -6.02 8.77
CA ASP A 63 -2.73 -5.10 8.94
C ASP A 63 -3.88 -5.39 7.97
N THR A 64 -5.09 -4.98 8.37
CA THR A 64 -6.27 -4.97 7.49
C THR A 64 -6.65 -3.53 7.19
N LEU A 65 -6.50 -3.13 5.92
CA LEU A 65 -6.80 -1.78 5.44
C LEU A 65 -8.09 -1.80 4.61
N ASN A 66 -9.12 -1.12 5.07
CA ASN A 66 -10.44 -1.06 4.42
C ASN A 66 -10.64 0.32 3.79
N ILE A 67 -10.49 0.38 2.46
CA ILE A 67 -10.52 1.61 1.66
C ILE A 67 -11.71 1.67 0.67
N GLY A 68 -12.62 0.69 0.72
CA GLY A 68 -13.76 0.61 -0.20
C GLY A 68 -14.88 1.65 0.00
N ASN A 69 -14.63 2.74 0.73
CA ASN A 69 -15.63 3.77 1.04
C ASN A 69 -15.65 4.93 0.02
N GLY A 70 -14.76 4.91 -0.98
CA GLY A 70 -14.60 5.94 -2.02
C GLY A 70 -13.48 6.92 -1.68
N GLY A 71 -13.18 7.84 -2.60
CA GLY A 71 -12.00 8.71 -2.51
C GLY A 71 -10.77 8.10 -3.19
N HIS A 72 -9.78 8.95 -3.46
CA HIS A 72 -8.49 8.53 -3.99
C HIS A 72 -7.53 8.18 -2.84
N ASP A 73 -7.51 6.92 -2.44
CA ASP A 73 -6.73 6.52 -1.27
C ASP A 73 -5.27 6.20 -1.62
N THR A 74 -4.37 6.46 -0.67
CA THR A 74 -2.94 6.13 -0.78
C THR A 74 -2.51 5.29 0.40
N LEU A 75 -2.03 4.09 0.11
CA LEU A 75 -1.44 3.16 1.06
C LEU A 75 0.07 3.41 1.11
N LEU A 76 0.59 3.75 2.29
CA LEU A 76 2.00 4.07 2.48
C LEU A 76 2.74 2.87 3.08
N TYR A 77 3.78 2.41 2.39
CA TYR A 77 4.70 1.40 2.87
C TYR A 77 6.09 2.02 3.02
N LYS A 78 6.48 2.27 4.27
CA LYS A 78 7.75 2.93 4.62
C LYS A 78 8.82 1.95 5.04
N LEU A 79 10.06 2.40 5.07
CA LEU A 79 11.15 1.58 5.60
C LEU A 79 11.24 1.71 7.13
N LEU A 80 10.61 0.79 7.86
CA LEU A 80 10.59 0.77 9.33
C LEU A 80 11.78 -0.01 9.92
N ASN A 81 12.17 -1.09 9.25
CA ASN A 81 13.29 -1.94 9.64
C ASN A 81 14.06 -2.45 8.42
N ALA A 82 15.28 -1.93 8.24
CA ALA A 82 16.15 -2.28 7.12
C ALA A 82 16.69 -3.71 7.16
N SER A 83 16.53 -4.44 8.25
CA SER A 83 16.92 -5.85 8.38
C SER A 83 15.78 -6.81 8.07
N ASP A 84 14.58 -6.32 7.79
CA ASP A 84 13.39 -7.13 7.54
C ASP A 84 13.02 -7.17 6.04
N ALA A 85 12.58 -8.31 5.53
CA ALA A 85 12.30 -8.49 4.10
C ALA A 85 11.14 -7.62 3.59
N THR A 86 10.15 -7.33 4.44
CA THR A 86 9.01 -6.44 4.16
C THR A 86 9.31 -4.97 4.44
N GLY A 87 10.56 -4.65 4.84
CA GLY A 87 10.93 -3.35 5.39
C GLY A 87 10.34 -3.09 6.77
N GLY A 88 9.85 -4.13 7.45
CA GLY A 88 9.22 -4.08 8.76
C GLY A 88 7.71 -3.84 8.73
N ASN A 89 7.08 -3.86 7.55
CA ASN A 89 5.63 -3.64 7.43
C ASN A 89 4.78 -4.92 7.57
N GLY A 90 5.40 -6.09 7.56
CA GLY A 90 4.70 -7.37 7.50
C GLY A 90 3.92 -7.55 6.18
N SER A 91 2.83 -8.32 6.26
CA SER A 91 2.01 -8.69 5.10
C SER A 91 0.56 -8.29 5.32
N ASP A 92 0.14 -7.25 4.61
CA ASP A 92 -1.17 -6.62 4.78
C ASP A 92 -2.22 -7.18 3.84
N VAL A 93 -3.48 -6.96 4.23
CA VAL A 93 -4.66 -7.20 3.41
C VAL A 93 -5.38 -5.88 3.19
N VAL A 94 -5.70 -5.60 1.92
CA VAL A 94 -6.42 -4.40 1.51
C VAL A 94 -7.75 -4.80 0.89
N ASN A 95 -8.83 -4.24 1.44
CA ASN A 95 -10.18 -4.40 0.93
C ASN A 95 -10.65 -3.12 0.24
N GLY A 96 -11.17 -3.27 -0.97
CA GLY A 96 -11.80 -2.17 -1.72
C GLY A 96 -10.87 -1.36 -2.61
N PHE A 97 -9.67 -1.87 -2.93
CA PHE A 97 -8.76 -1.20 -3.85
C PHE A 97 -9.33 -1.14 -5.27
N THR A 98 -9.43 0.05 -5.83
CA THR A 98 -10.01 0.31 -7.14
C THR A 98 -8.92 0.52 -8.19
N VAL A 99 -8.88 -0.35 -9.21
CA VAL A 99 -7.94 -0.25 -10.35
C VAL A 99 -8.48 0.69 -11.42
N GLY A 100 -7.65 1.61 -11.89
CA GLY A 100 -7.93 2.53 -12.98
C GLY A 100 -6.84 3.61 -13.08
N THR A 101 -6.80 4.35 -14.19
CA THR A 101 -5.82 5.44 -14.34
C THR A 101 -6.04 6.50 -13.27
N TRP A 102 -5.04 6.78 -12.45
CA TRP A 102 -5.14 7.73 -11.34
C TRP A 102 -5.70 9.10 -11.75
N GLU A 103 -5.31 9.60 -12.92
CA GLU A 103 -5.69 10.93 -13.41
C GLU A 103 -7.09 10.98 -14.03
N GLY A 104 -7.72 9.83 -14.27
CA GLY A 104 -8.89 9.73 -15.15
C GLY A 104 -10.03 8.87 -14.64
N THR A 105 -9.82 8.10 -13.57
CA THR A 105 -10.83 7.22 -12.99
C THR A 105 -11.09 7.63 -11.55
N ALA A 106 -12.34 7.97 -11.25
CA ALA A 106 -12.75 8.34 -9.89
C ALA A 106 -12.48 7.21 -8.89
N ASP A 107 -12.22 7.60 -7.65
CA ASP A 107 -12.03 6.68 -6.51
C ASP A 107 -10.92 5.64 -6.74
N THR A 108 -9.92 5.96 -7.55
CA THR A 108 -8.78 5.06 -7.76
C THR A 108 -7.73 5.22 -6.69
N ASP A 109 -7.10 4.09 -6.35
CA ASP A 109 -6.20 4.03 -5.21
C ASP A 109 -4.74 3.85 -5.64
N ARG A 110 -3.84 4.17 -4.71
CA ARG A 110 -2.39 4.09 -4.87
C ARG A 110 -1.75 3.29 -3.76
N ILE A 111 -0.66 2.63 -4.13
CA ILE A 111 0.29 1.99 -3.22
C ILE A 111 1.62 2.71 -3.40
N ASP A 112 2.16 3.25 -2.33
CA ASP A 112 3.44 3.92 -2.31
C ASP A 112 4.49 3.07 -1.59
N ILE A 113 5.45 2.56 -2.36
CA ILE A 113 6.55 1.73 -1.86
C ILE A 113 7.91 2.40 -2.06
N ARG A 114 7.95 3.70 -2.36
CA ARG A 114 9.19 4.40 -2.72
C ARG A 114 10.27 4.24 -1.66
N GLU A 115 9.91 4.35 -0.39
CA GLU A 115 10.85 4.18 0.72
C GLU A 115 11.40 2.75 0.84
N LEU A 116 10.65 1.73 0.44
CA LEU A 116 11.12 0.34 0.46
C LEU A 116 12.20 0.06 -0.59
N LEU A 117 12.22 0.85 -1.67
CA LEU A 117 13.20 0.73 -2.76
C LEU A 117 14.37 1.71 -2.61
N GLN A 118 14.33 2.64 -1.65
CA GLN A 118 15.43 3.58 -1.44
C GLN A 118 16.68 2.84 -0.96
N GLY A 119 17.80 3.04 -1.67
CA GLY A 119 19.09 2.42 -1.34
C GLY A 119 19.17 0.91 -1.60
N SER A 120 18.16 0.29 -2.23
CA SER A 120 18.14 -1.14 -2.57
C SER A 120 19.02 -1.50 -3.77
N GLY A 121 19.46 -0.50 -4.55
CA GLY A 121 20.04 -0.70 -5.87
C GLY A 121 19.02 -0.62 -7.02
N TYR A 122 17.76 -0.31 -6.73
CA TYR A 122 16.79 0.06 -7.76
C TYR A 122 17.20 1.37 -8.45
N THR A 123 17.23 1.36 -9.78
CA THR A 123 17.63 2.54 -10.60
C THR A 123 16.62 2.86 -11.70
N GLY A 124 15.54 2.10 -11.82
CA GLY A 124 14.48 2.33 -12.79
C GLY A 124 13.56 3.49 -12.39
N ASN A 125 12.59 3.81 -13.25
CA ASN A 125 11.51 4.76 -12.96
C ASN A 125 10.12 4.11 -12.97
N GLY A 126 10.05 2.78 -13.12
CA GLY A 126 8.81 2.01 -13.10
C GLY A 126 7.86 2.36 -14.24
N LYS A 127 8.34 2.99 -15.31
CA LYS A 127 7.44 3.46 -16.36
C LYS A 127 6.78 2.31 -17.12
N ALA A 128 5.47 2.39 -17.28
CA ALA A 128 4.69 1.49 -18.12
C ALA A 128 3.65 2.29 -18.90
N SER A 129 3.24 1.78 -20.06
CA SER A 129 2.28 2.44 -20.95
C SER A 129 1.31 1.41 -21.55
N TYR A 130 0.13 1.86 -21.96
CA TYR A 130 -0.77 1.04 -22.75
C TYR A 130 -0.34 0.98 -24.22
N VAL A 131 0.01 -0.21 -24.70
CA VAL A 131 0.31 -0.48 -26.11
C VAL A 131 -0.81 -1.36 -26.67
N ASN A 132 -1.59 -0.83 -27.61
CA ASN A 132 -2.78 -1.51 -28.15
C ASN A 132 -3.77 -1.98 -27.07
N GLY A 133 -3.94 -1.19 -26.00
CA GLY A 133 -4.86 -1.50 -24.89
C GLY A 133 -4.30 -2.48 -23.85
N VAL A 134 -3.06 -2.94 -23.99
CA VAL A 134 -2.40 -3.81 -23.00
C VAL A 134 -1.31 -3.00 -22.28
N ALA A 135 -1.36 -2.97 -20.94
CA ALA A 135 -0.32 -2.34 -20.16
C ALA A 135 1.00 -3.09 -20.35
N THR A 136 2.06 -2.36 -20.69
CA THR A 136 3.37 -2.91 -21.03
C THR A 136 4.45 -2.10 -20.32
N LEU A 137 5.42 -2.77 -19.71
CA LEU A 137 6.60 -2.09 -19.14
C LEU A 137 7.39 -1.43 -20.27
N ASP A 138 7.70 -0.15 -20.10
CA ASP A 138 8.52 0.59 -21.04
C ASP A 138 9.99 0.17 -20.88
N ALA A 139 10.81 0.41 -21.89
CA ALA A 139 12.26 0.18 -21.80
C ALA A 139 12.92 0.98 -20.64
N GLN A 140 12.29 2.09 -20.23
CA GLN A 140 12.75 2.93 -19.12
C GLN A 140 12.36 2.39 -17.73
N ALA A 141 11.48 1.39 -17.64
CA ALA A 141 11.09 0.76 -16.37
C ALA A 141 12.31 0.24 -15.57
N GLY A 142 13.42 -0.01 -16.26
CA GLY A 142 14.69 -0.39 -15.67
C GLY A 142 14.64 -1.79 -15.09
N ASN A 143 15.24 -1.96 -13.92
CA ASN A 143 15.32 -3.23 -13.20
C ASN A 143 14.11 -3.50 -12.28
N ILE A 144 12.95 -2.87 -12.50
CA ILE A 144 11.81 -2.98 -11.57
C ILE A 144 11.37 -4.43 -11.30
N GLY A 145 11.47 -5.33 -12.29
CA GLY A 145 11.12 -6.74 -12.14
C GLY A 145 12.03 -7.53 -11.20
N ASP A 146 13.23 -7.01 -10.91
CA ASP A 146 14.12 -7.59 -9.90
C ASP A 146 13.60 -7.28 -8.48
N PHE A 147 12.94 -6.13 -8.28
CA PHE A 147 12.56 -5.61 -6.96
C PHE A 147 11.07 -5.76 -6.63
N VAL A 148 10.20 -5.81 -7.63
CA VAL A 148 8.75 -5.87 -7.44
C VAL A 148 8.16 -6.96 -8.30
N LYS A 149 7.39 -7.84 -7.65
CA LYS A 149 6.61 -8.89 -8.33
C LYS A 149 5.15 -8.72 -7.96
N VAL A 150 4.27 -8.84 -8.94
CA VAL A 150 2.82 -8.82 -8.75
C VAL A 150 2.28 -10.11 -9.29
N THR A 151 1.64 -10.89 -8.42
CA THR A 151 1.12 -12.24 -8.73
C THR A 151 -0.36 -12.30 -8.39
N GLN A 152 -1.07 -13.27 -8.96
CA GLN A 152 -2.49 -13.49 -8.66
C GLN A 152 -2.69 -14.78 -7.88
N SER A 153 -3.57 -14.73 -6.89
CA SER A 153 -4.03 -15.89 -6.12
C SER A 153 -5.57 -15.91 -6.11
N GLY A 154 -6.17 -16.70 -7.00
CA GLY A 154 -7.62 -16.67 -7.19
C GLY A 154 -8.07 -15.30 -7.73
N SER A 155 -8.95 -14.62 -7.00
CA SER A 155 -9.41 -13.27 -7.32
C SER A 155 -8.47 -12.15 -6.87
N ASP A 156 -7.45 -12.48 -6.08
CA ASP A 156 -6.65 -11.49 -5.37
C ASP A 156 -5.35 -11.20 -6.10
N THR A 157 -4.83 -9.98 -5.92
CA THR A 157 -3.52 -9.55 -6.40
C THR A 157 -2.58 -9.44 -5.22
N ILE A 158 -1.40 -10.04 -5.32
CA ILE A 158 -0.36 -10.02 -4.28
C ILE A 158 0.82 -9.21 -4.82
N VAL A 159 1.15 -8.11 -4.16
CA VAL A 159 2.37 -7.33 -4.40
C VAL A 159 3.46 -7.82 -3.45
N GLN A 160 4.60 -8.18 -4.05
CA GLN A 160 5.78 -8.67 -3.36
C GLN A 160 6.95 -7.73 -3.63
N ILE A 161 7.80 -7.54 -2.63
CA ILE A 161 9.04 -6.78 -2.76
C ILE A 161 10.25 -7.69 -2.55
N ASP A 162 11.32 -7.40 -3.26
CA ASP A 162 12.65 -7.94 -3.07
C ASP A 162 13.60 -6.76 -2.85
N ARG A 163 14.05 -6.53 -1.61
CA ARG A 163 14.72 -5.29 -1.23
C ARG A 163 16.21 -5.24 -1.57
N ASP A 164 16.77 -6.30 -2.12
CA ASP A 164 18.10 -6.30 -2.74
C ASP A 164 18.09 -6.82 -4.18
N GLY A 165 16.90 -6.98 -4.77
CA GLY A 165 16.69 -7.25 -6.19
C GLY A 165 17.20 -8.65 -6.59
N THR A 166 18.38 -8.69 -7.21
CA THR A 166 19.04 -9.97 -7.55
C THR A 166 20.05 -10.42 -6.49
N GLY A 167 20.21 -9.63 -5.42
CA GLY A 167 20.94 -10.02 -4.22
C GLY A 167 20.29 -11.22 -3.53
N GLY A 168 21.02 -11.83 -2.60
CA GLY A 168 20.57 -13.02 -1.88
C GLY A 168 20.18 -12.77 -0.42
N THR A 169 20.16 -11.50 0.00
CA THR A 169 19.91 -11.09 1.40
C THR A 169 18.43 -11.15 1.70
N PHE A 170 17.61 -10.61 0.81
CA PHE A 170 16.17 -10.73 0.84
C PHE A 170 15.71 -11.56 -0.35
N ALA A 171 14.59 -12.23 -0.17
CA ALA A 171 13.86 -12.85 -1.26
C ALA A 171 12.55 -12.09 -1.41
N ALA A 172 12.00 -12.10 -2.63
CA ALA A 172 10.65 -11.61 -2.90
C ALA A 172 9.65 -12.09 -1.84
N THR A 173 9.10 -11.13 -1.08
CA THR A 173 8.22 -11.36 0.07
C THR A 173 6.94 -10.57 -0.09
N ASN A 174 5.81 -11.16 0.30
CA ASN A 174 4.50 -10.51 0.23
C ASN A 174 4.46 -9.31 1.16
N VAL A 175 4.03 -8.17 0.62
CA VAL A 175 3.82 -6.93 1.40
C VAL A 175 2.35 -6.62 1.48
N VAL A 176 1.61 -6.77 0.37
CA VAL A 176 0.19 -6.44 0.35
C VAL A 176 -0.59 -7.38 -0.55
N THR A 177 -1.73 -7.83 -0.05
CA THR A 177 -2.75 -8.57 -0.80
C THR A 177 -3.96 -7.66 -1.04
N LEU A 178 -4.27 -7.39 -2.30
CA LEU A 178 -5.46 -6.66 -2.73
C LEU A 178 -6.59 -7.67 -2.94
N THR A 179 -7.53 -7.73 -2.01
CA THR A 179 -8.61 -8.71 -2.02
C THR A 179 -9.64 -8.38 -3.11
N GLY A 180 -9.98 -9.39 -3.91
CA GLY A 180 -10.95 -9.26 -5.00
C GLY A 180 -10.48 -8.44 -6.19
N VAL A 181 -9.20 -8.06 -6.23
CA VAL A 181 -8.59 -7.27 -7.31
C VAL A 181 -7.73 -8.18 -8.17
N HIS A 182 -7.94 -8.15 -9.49
CA HIS A 182 -7.15 -8.91 -10.46
C HIS A 182 -6.43 -7.95 -11.42
N THR A 183 -5.14 -7.69 -11.16
CA THR A 183 -4.29 -6.79 -11.95
C THR A 183 -2.85 -7.30 -11.99
N ASP A 184 -1.98 -6.64 -12.74
CA ASP A 184 -0.55 -6.96 -12.85
C ASP A 184 0.34 -5.73 -12.63
N LEU A 185 1.65 -5.96 -12.57
CA LEU A 185 2.64 -4.91 -12.33
C LEU A 185 2.59 -3.82 -13.40
N ALA A 186 2.49 -4.21 -14.68
CA ALA A 186 2.49 -3.25 -15.78
C ALA A 186 1.24 -2.36 -15.72
N THR A 187 0.09 -2.92 -15.37
CA THR A 187 -1.18 -2.22 -15.21
C THR A 187 -1.13 -1.26 -14.04
N LEU A 188 -0.67 -1.69 -12.86
CA LEU A 188 -0.51 -0.81 -11.70
C LEU A 188 0.44 0.35 -12.00
N LEU A 189 1.54 0.11 -12.70
CA LEU A 189 2.48 1.15 -13.09
C LEU A 189 1.92 2.08 -14.17
N ALA A 190 1.27 1.55 -15.20
CA ALA A 190 0.72 2.34 -16.32
C ALA A 190 -0.46 3.21 -15.88
N ASN A 191 -1.19 2.78 -14.85
CA ASN A 191 -2.24 3.55 -14.21
C ASN A 191 -1.72 4.55 -13.17
N HIS A 192 -0.40 4.59 -12.92
CA HIS A 192 0.22 5.33 -11.83
C HIS A 192 -0.36 4.97 -10.45
N GLN A 193 -0.68 3.70 -10.22
CA GLN A 193 -1.24 3.19 -8.96
C GLN A 193 -0.20 2.51 -8.07
N LEU A 194 0.99 2.24 -8.58
CA LEU A 194 2.14 1.79 -7.79
C LEU A 194 3.28 2.79 -7.92
N MET A 195 3.60 3.49 -6.83
CA MET A 195 4.66 4.51 -6.80
C MET A 195 5.98 3.87 -6.40
N VAL A 196 6.98 4.00 -7.27
CA VAL A 196 8.32 3.40 -7.09
C VAL A 196 9.48 4.40 -7.21
N VAL A 197 9.20 5.62 -7.67
CA VAL A 197 10.13 6.77 -7.72
C VAL A 197 9.46 8.08 -7.32
#